data_AF-A0AAJ1WFD2-F1
#
_entry.id   AF-A0AAJ1WFD2-F1
#
_cell.length_a   1.000
_cell.length_b   1.000
_cell.length_c   1.000
_cell.angle_alpha   90.00
_cell.angle_beta   90.00
_cell.angle_gamma   90.00
#
_symmetry.space_group_name_H-M   'P 1'
#
loop_
_entity.id
_entity.type
_entity.pdbx_description
1 polymer ?
#
loop_
_entity_poly.entity_id
_entity_poly.type
_entity_poly.pdbx_seq_one_letter_code
_entity_poly.pdbx_strand_id
1 'polypeptide(L)'
;MELFSDKPALAAAALTRLVAADIETKGRPAGSLRAYLSDLVVRNGPSIVEELAIELARQHLATLDRLAKATGRPAARYLDEIELAAAMEESIGRDFGETTG
;
A
#
# COMPACT_ATOMS: atom_id res chain seq x y z
N MET A 1 -5.90 19.70 -8.76
CA MET A 1 -7.07 19.66 -7.85
C MET A 1 -6.65 18.84 -6.65
N GLU A 2 -6.35 19.50 -5.53
CA GLU A 2 -5.89 18.81 -4.32
C GLU A 2 -7.06 18.07 -3.66
N LEU A 3 -7.11 16.75 -3.85
CA LEU A 3 -8.06 15.85 -3.19
C LEU A 3 -7.58 15.53 -1.77
N PHE A 4 -7.30 16.55 -0.97
CA PHE A 4 -6.93 16.36 0.43
C PHE A 4 -8.19 16.31 1.28
N SER A 5 -8.76 15.11 1.38
CA SER A 5 -9.78 14.83 2.39
C SER A 5 -9.12 14.23 3.62
N ASP A 6 -9.47 14.76 4.78
CA ASP A 6 -9.07 14.23 6.08
C ASP A 6 -9.86 12.98 6.50
N LYS A 7 -10.81 12.52 5.66
CA LYS A 7 -11.50 11.24 5.91
C LYS A 7 -10.53 10.09 5.63
N PRO A 8 -10.29 9.17 6.59
CA PRO A 8 -9.34 8.07 6.45
C PRO A 8 -9.53 7.24 5.17
N ALA A 9 -10.78 6.94 4.79
CA ALA A 9 -11.08 6.18 3.57
C ALA A 9 -10.64 6.90 2.29
N LEU A 10 -10.84 8.22 2.21
CA LEU A 10 -10.40 9.00 1.05
C LEU A 10 -8.88 9.18 1.05
N ALA A 11 -8.26 9.29 2.23
CA ALA A 11 -6.82 9.34 2.35
C ALA A 11 -6.15 8.03 1.88
N ALA A 12 -6.70 6.88 2.27
CA ALA A 12 -6.25 5.57 1.80
C ALA A 12 -6.34 5.43 0.26
N ALA A 13 -7.45 5.90 -0.33
CA ALA A 13 -7.63 5.87 -1.77
C ALA A 13 -6.70 6.84 -2.51
N ALA A 14 -6.35 7.98 -1.90
CA ALA A 14 -5.37 8.92 -2.45
C ALA A 14 -3.95 8.33 -2.40
N LEU A 15 -3.57 7.73 -1.26
CA LEU A 15 -2.28 7.07 -1.11
C LEU A 15 -2.09 5.95 -2.13
N THR A 16 -3.12 5.10 -2.33
CA THR A 16 -3.08 4.03 -3.33
C THR A 16 -2.80 4.55 -4.74
N ARG A 17 -3.41 5.68 -5.12
CA ARG A 17 -3.15 6.33 -6.42
C ARG A 17 -1.75 6.89 -6.53
N LEU A 18 -1.22 7.48 -5.46
CA LEU A 18 0.14 8.00 -5.44
C LEU A 18 1.16 6.86 -5.58
N VAL A 19 0.95 5.73 -4.91
CA VAL A 19 1.80 4.54 -5.05
C VAL A 19 1.75 4.00 -6.48
N ALA A 20 0.56 3.90 -7.08
CA ALA A 20 0.43 3.47 -8.47
C ALA A 20 1.21 4.39 -9.44
N ALA A 21 1.11 5.71 -9.26
CA ALA A 21 1.86 6.67 -10.06
C ALA A 21 3.39 6.57 -9.84
N ASP A 22 3.85 6.25 -8.63
CA ASP A 22 5.28 6.06 -8.33
C ASP A 22 5.85 4.81 -9.03
N ILE A 23 5.07 3.72 -9.06
CA ILE A 23 5.40 2.49 -9.79
C ILE A 23 5.55 2.77 -11.30
N GLU A 24 4.58 3.50 -11.88
CA GLU A 24 4.59 3.84 -13.32
C GLU A 24 5.78 4.72 -13.72
N THR A 25 6.23 5.58 -12.80
CA THR A 25 7.32 6.54 -13.04
C THR A 25 8.73 6.00 -12.79
N LYS A 26 8.88 4.69 -12.48
CA LYS A 26 10.16 4.03 -12.18
C LYS A 26 10.96 4.75 -11.07
N GLY A 27 10.28 5.25 -10.03
CA GLY A 27 10.93 5.75 -8.82
C GLY A 27 11.40 7.21 -8.84
N ARG A 28 10.74 8.11 -9.59
CA ARG A 28 10.90 9.57 -9.41
C ARG A 28 9.55 10.30 -9.36
N PRO A 29 9.24 11.08 -8.28
CA PRO A 29 9.89 11.12 -6.98
C PRO A 29 8.99 10.60 -5.84
N ALA A 30 9.57 9.68 -5.06
CA ALA A 30 9.19 9.30 -3.70
C ALA A 30 8.90 10.49 -2.74
N GLY A 31 9.23 11.72 -3.14
CA GLY A 31 8.88 12.95 -2.43
C GLY A 31 7.36 13.21 -2.35
N SER A 32 6.56 12.75 -3.32
CA SER A 32 5.10 12.97 -3.31
C SER A 32 4.41 12.15 -2.20
N LEU A 33 4.81 10.90 -2.00
CA LEU A 33 4.30 10.02 -0.95
C LEU A 33 4.69 10.50 0.45
N ARG A 34 5.97 10.84 0.65
CA ARG A 34 6.45 11.35 1.94
C ARG A 34 5.80 12.69 2.30
N ALA A 35 5.68 13.61 1.34
CA ALA A 35 4.99 14.88 1.55
C ALA A 35 3.52 14.64 1.91
N TYR A 36 2.83 13.79 1.16
CA TYR A 36 1.44 13.44 1.42
C TYR A 36 1.21 12.92 2.85
N LEU A 37 2.01 11.95 3.30
CA LEU A 37 1.90 11.40 4.65
C LEU A 37 2.25 12.43 5.73
N SER A 38 3.29 13.25 5.49
CA SER A 38 3.68 14.32 6.41
C SER A 38 2.56 15.34 6.58
N ASP A 39 1.96 15.78 5.47
CA ASP A 39 0.86 16.73 5.46
C ASP A 39 -0.39 16.15 6.15
N LEU A 40 -0.68 14.86 5.93
CA LEU A 40 -1.79 14.17 6.59
C LEU A 40 -1.63 14.16 8.11
N VAL A 41 -0.42 13.85 8.60
CA VAL A 41 -0.08 13.84 10.03
C VAL A 41 -0.10 15.25 10.62
N VAL A 42 0.44 16.25 9.93
CA VAL A 42 0.43 17.64 10.41
C VAL A 42 -1.00 18.17 10.60
N ARG A 43 -1.93 17.81 9.71
CA ARG A 43 -3.33 18.27 9.79
C ARG A 43 -4.17 17.51 10.82
N ASN A 44 -3.94 16.21 10.99
CA ASN A 44 -4.84 15.31 11.73
C ASN A 44 -4.23 14.73 13.01
N GLY A 45 -2.95 14.98 13.27
CA GLY A 45 -2.19 14.31 14.32
C GLY A 45 -1.73 12.90 13.91
N PRO A 46 -0.83 12.27 14.70
CA PRO A 46 -0.21 10.99 14.36
C PRO A 46 -1.18 9.79 14.37
N SER A 47 -2.31 9.87 15.08
CA SER A 47 -3.31 8.79 15.13
C SER A 47 -3.95 8.49 13.76
N ILE A 48 -3.93 9.46 12.84
CA ILE A 48 -4.45 9.28 11.48
C ILE A 48 -3.75 8.14 10.72
N VAL A 49 -2.51 7.81 11.09
CA VAL A 49 -1.74 6.74 10.44
C VAL A 49 -2.34 5.37 10.75
N GLU A 50 -2.83 5.16 11.97
CA GLU A 50 -3.51 3.92 12.35
C GLU A 50 -4.85 3.77 11.60
N GLU A 51 -5.65 4.84 11.57
CA GLU A 51 -6.92 4.86 10.83
C GLU A 51 -6.69 4.64 9.32
N LEU A 52 -5.64 5.25 8.76
CA LEU A 52 -5.23 5.06 7.38
C LEU A 52 -4.86 3.61 7.10
N ALA A 53 -4.08 2.96 7.96
CA ALA A 53 -3.70 1.56 7.81
C ALA A 53 -4.93 0.62 7.83
N ILE A 54 -5.86 0.86 8.76
CA ILE A 54 -7.13 0.12 8.84
C ILE A 54 -7.94 0.29 7.56
N GLU A 55 -8.05 1.52 7.03
CA GLU A 55 -8.81 1.77 5.81
C GLU A 55 -8.14 1.18 4.56
N LEU A 56 -6.81 1.18 4.48
CA LEU A 56 -6.08 0.47 3.41
C LEU A 56 -6.40 -1.03 3.44
N ALA A 57 -6.38 -1.66 4.62
CA ALA A 57 -6.72 -3.07 4.77
C ALA A 57 -8.18 -3.37 4.36
N ARG A 58 -9.14 -2.52 4.79
CA ARG A 58 -10.56 -2.65 4.41
C ARG A 58 -10.75 -2.54 2.90
N GLN A 59 -10.09 -1.58 2.26
CA GLN A 59 -10.18 -1.37 0.80
C GLN A 59 -9.52 -2.50 0.02
N HIS A 60 -8.40 -3.02 0.53
CA HIS A 60 -7.73 -4.19 -0.05
C HIS A 60 -8.65 -5.41 -0.01
N LEU A 61 -9.22 -5.74 1.16
CA LEU A 61 -10.16 -6.85 1.31
C LEU A 61 -11.38 -6.71 0.39
N ALA A 62 -11.98 -5.52 0.33
CA ALA A 62 -13.12 -5.27 -0.56
C ALA A 62 -12.76 -5.46 -2.05
N THR A 63 -11.52 -5.17 -2.43
CA THR A 63 -11.01 -5.39 -3.78
C THR A 63 -10.81 -6.88 -4.06
N LEU A 64 -10.22 -7.62 -3.12
CA LEU A 64 -10.08 -9.07 -3.23
C LEU A 64 -11.43 -9.79 -3.32
N ASP A 65 -12.43 -9.34 -2.56
CA ASP A 65 -13.80 -9.89 -2.64
C ASP A 65 -14.42 -9.69 -4.02
N ARG A 66 -14.23 -8.50 -4.62
CA ARG A 66 -14.70 -8.23 -5.99
C ARG A 66 -13.97 -9.11 -7.01
N LEU A 67 -12.66 -9.27 -6.85
CA LEU A 67 -11.85 -10.11 -7.73
C LEU A 67 -12.24 -11.58 -7.61
N ALA A 68 -12.49 -12.05 -6.39
CA ALA A 68 -12.96 -13.40 -6.11
C ALA A 68 -14.30 -13.69 -6.82
N LYS A 69 -15.25 -12.76 -6.73
CA LYS A 69 -16.52 -12.83 -7.45
C LYS A 69 -16.35 -12.85 -8.97
N ALA A 70 -15.44 -12.03 -9.51
CA ALA A 70 -15.20 -11.93 -10.95
C ALA A 70 -14.48 -13.14 -11.54
N THR A 71 -13.65 -13.81 -10.76
CA THR A 71 -12.75 -14.90 -11.22
C THR A 71 -13.19 -16.29 -10.77
N GLY A 72 -14.11 -16.38 -9.81
CA GLY A 72 -14.50 -17.64 -9.16
C GLY A 72 -13.43 -18.22 -8.22
N ARG A 73 -12.30 -17.52 -8.03
CA ARG A 73 -11.23 -17.92 -7.11
C ARG A 73 -11.49 -17.39 -5.70
N PRO A 74 -11.20 -18.14 -4.62
CA PRO A 74 -11.32 -17.62 -3.26
C PRO A 74 -10.39 -16.43 -3.01
N ALA A 75 -10.85 -15.42 -2.27
CA ALA A 75 -10.05 -14.24 -1.91
C ALA A 75 -8.74 -14.62 -1.18
N ALA A 76 -8.79 -15.65 -0.32
CA ALA A 76 -7.62 -16.18 0.40
C ALA A 76 -6.48 -16.58 -0.55
N ARG A 77 -6.80 -17.08 -1.75
CA ARG A 77 -5.78 -17.47 -2.73
C ARG A 77 -4.89 -16.30 -3.15
N TYR A 78 -5.46 -15.10 -3.27
CA TYR A 78 -4.70 -13.91 -3.62
C TYR A 78 -3.84 -13.41 -2.44
N LEU A 79 -4.29 -13.61 -1.20
CA LEU A 79 -3.46 -13.33 -0.03
C LEU A 79 -2.27 -14.29 0.05
N ASP A 80 -2.49 -15.59 -0.15
CA ASP A 80 -1.40 -16.59 -0.19
C ASP A 80 -0.34 -16.21 -1.25
N GLU A 81 -0.79 -15.74 -2.43
CA GLU A 81 0.10 -15.30 -3.51
C GLU A 81 0.92 -14.04 -3.12
N ILE A 82 0.32 -13.09 -2.40
CA ILE A 82 1.01 -11.90 -1.88
C ILE A 82 2.03 -12.28 -0.80
N GLU A 83 1.65 -13.13 0.15
CA GLU A 83 2.53 -13.61 1.22
C GLU A 83 3.74 -14.37 0.65
N LEU A 84 3.50 -15.23 -0.34
CA LEU A 84 4.56 -15.96 -1.02
C LEU A 84 5.52 -15.01 -1.75
N ALA A 85 5.01 -14.02 -2.48
CA ALA A 85 5.84 -13.03 -3.18
C ALA A 85 6.73 -12.25 -2.20
N ALA A 86 6.15 -11.79 -1.09
CA ALA A 86 6.90 -11.06 -0.06
C ALA A 86 7.99 -11.93 0.58
N ALA A 87 7.69 -13.20 0.90
CA ALA A 87 8.67 -14.14 1.45
C ALA A 87 9.83 -14.44 0.48
N MET A 88 9.55 -14.49 -0.82
CA MET A 88 10.58 -14.69 -1.85
C MET A 88 11.47 -13.46 -2.02
N GLU A 89 10.93 -12.25 -1.95
CA GLU A 89 11.75 -11.02 -1.96
C GLU A 89 12.68 -10.95 -0.75
N GLU A 90 12.19 -11.36 0.43
CA GLU A 90 12.98 -11.39 1.66
C GLU A 90 14.14 -12.39 1.58
N SER A 91 13.92 -13.60 1.04
CA SER A 91 14.98 -14.61 0.92
C SER A 91 16.08 -14.18 -0.06
N ILE A 92 15.70 -13.58 -1.20
CA ILE A 92 16.65 -13.01 -2.16
C ILE A 92 17.48 -11.91 -1.49
N GLY A 93 16.86 -11.02 -0.70
CA GLY A 93 17.57 -9.97 0.03
C GLY A 93 18.60 -10.48 1.04
N ARG A 94 18.36 -11.64 1.67
CA ARG A 94 19.32 -12.27 2.61
C ARG A 94 20.49 -12.93 1.89
N ASP A 95 20.26 -13.63 0.78
CA ASP A 95 21.32 -14.31 0.02
C ASP A 95 22.35 -13.32 -0.54
N PHE A 96 21.94 -12.09 -0.89
CA PHE A 96 22.86 -11.02 -1.31
C PHE A 96 23.53 -10.27 -0.14
N GLY A 97 23.05 -10.43 1.09
CA GLY A 97 23.60 -9.80 2.30
C GLY A 97 24.73 -10.60 2.98
N GLU A 98 24.84 -11.91 2.69
CA GLU A 98 25.83 -12.80 3.33
C GLU A 98 27.17 -12.94 2.55
N THR A 99 27.36 -12.22 1.43
CA THR A 99 28.61 -12.30 0.64
C THR A 99 29.71 -11.30 1.03
N THR A 100 29.57 -10.60 2.16
CA THR A 100 30.66 -9.81 2.75
C THR A 100 30.91 -10.24 4.20
N GLY A 101 31.61 -11.36 4.35
CA GLY A 101 32.23 -11.82 5.60
C GLY A 101 33.73 -11.98 5.41
#